data_AF-A0A5B0DF34-F1
#
_entry.id   AF-A0A5B0DF34-F1
#
_cell.length_a   1.000
_cell.length_b   1.000
_cell.length_c   1.000
_cell.angle_alpha   90.00
_cell.angle_beta   90.00
_cell.angle_gamma   90.00
#
_symmetry.space_group_name_H-M   'P 1'
#
loop_
_entity.id
_entity.type
_entity.pdbx_description
1 polymer ?
#
loop_
_entity_poly.entity_id
_entity_poly.type
_entity_poly.pdbx_seq_one_letter_code
_entity_poly.pdbx_strand_id
1 'polypeptide(L)'
;MKDKKVRLRELLDKQKQKEIEEVEKREYETVLEEVNDLFPNIDSEEEVEILSKEDSVIITDKLFLEFPFCESGIEWPLMFHKTIFSNFIDYERTLAELVLKNHKVNNEICYIIDLKFQHVIKTKLIKIIYRIEEVRNWDRYIYSPQIKLVIEFPSNDIAVGWKE
;
A
#
# COMPACT_ATOMS: atom_id res chain seq x y z
N MET A 1 45.39 1.42 28.10
CA MET A 1 44.18 2.19 28.50
C MET A 1 43.23 2.54 27.34
N LYS A 2 43.40 1.94 26.13
CA LYS A 2 42.54 2.20 24.95
C LYS A 2 41.30 1.29 24.85
N ASP A 3 41.24 0.15 25.55
CA ASP A 3 40.18 -0.85 25.35
C ASP A 3 38.80 -0.50 25.93
N LYS A 4 38.74 0.27 27.03
CA LYS A 4 37.45 0.57 27.67
C LYS A 4 36.55 1.47 26.82
N LYS A 5 37.14 2.42 26.07
CA LYS A 5 36.38 3.33 25.19
C LYS A 5 35.87 2.63 23.93
N VAL A 6 36.67 1.72 23.36
CA VAL A 6 36.26 0.92 22.19
C VAL A 6 35.12 -0.03 22.58
N ARG A 7 35.29 -0.75 23.69
CA ARG A 7 34.26 -1.65 24.21
C ARG A 7 32.95 -0.95 24.58
N LEU A 8 33.01 0.29 25.07
CA LEU A 8 31.80 1.07 25.35
C LEU A 8 31.06 1.47 24.06
N ARG A 9 31.79 1.83 22.99
CA ARG A 9 31.17 2.13 21.68
C ARG A 9 30.49 0.90 21.10
N GLU A 10 31.15 -0.25 21.10
CA GLU A 10 30.56 -1.51 20.61
C GLU A 10 29.29 -1.89 21.38
N LEU A 11 29.23 -1.65 22.70
CA LEU A 11 28.03 -1.89 23.50
C LEU A 11 26.90 -0.91 23.15
N LEU A 12 27.22 0.37 22.91
CA LEU A 12 26.24 1.37 22.48
C LEU A 12 25.69 1.05 21.08
N ASP A 13 26.55 0.64 20.15
CA ASP A 13 26.14 0.27 18.79
C ASP A 13 25.24 -0.97 18.81
N LYS A 14 25.56 -1.97 19.64
CA LYS A 14 24.68 -3.13 19.87
C LYS A 14 23.34 -2.76 20.49
N GLN A 15 23.33 -1.80 21.41
CA GLN A 15 22.08 -1.34 22.02
C GLN A 15 21.20 -0.63 20.99
N LYS A 16 21.78 0.27 20.19
CA LYS A 16 21.07 0.95 19.10
C LYS A 16 20.52 -0.05 18.07
N GLN A 17 21.30 -1.07 17.72
CA GLN A 17 20.86 -2.09 16.78
C GLN A 17 19.63 -2.85 17.32
N LYS A 18 19.63 -3.22 18.61
CA LYS A 18 18.48 -3.85 19.24
C LYS A 18 17.25 -2.96 19.28
N GLU A 19 17.43 -1.66 19.54
CA GLU A 19 16.33 -0.69 19.52
C GLU A 19 15.71 -0.61 18.12
N ILE A 20 16.52 -0.64 17.06
CA ILE A 20 16.04 -0.68 15.68
C ILE A 20 15.26 -1.98 15.41
N GLU A 21 15.83 -3.13 15.76
CA GLU A 21 15.17 -4.44 15.57
C GLU A 21 13.83 -4.54 16.31
N GLU A 22 13.73 -3.98 17.53
CA GLU A 22 12.47 -3.95 18.29
C GLU A 22 11.42 -3.02 17.70
N VAL A 23 11.83 -1.92 17.05
CA VAL A 23 10.91 -1.03 16.33
C VAL A 23 10.40 -1.72 15.08
N GLU A 24 11.29 -2.30 14.27
CA GLU A 24 10.92 -3.03 13.05
C GLU A 24 9.99 -4.21 13.35
N LYS A 25 10.25 -4.95 14.44
CA LYS A 25 9.38 -6.05 14.88
C LYS A 25 7.97 -5.59 15.22
N ARG A 26 7.85 -4.45 15.93
CA ARG A 26 6.54 -3.87 16.28
C ARG A 26 5.79 -3.36 15.07
N GLU A 27 6.49 -2.73 14.13
CA GLU A 27 5.91 -2.29 12.85
C GLU A 27 5.36 -3.50 12.08
N TYR A 28 6.15 -4.57 11.95
CA TYR A 28 5.71 -5.79 11.28
C TYR A 28 4.51 -6.45 11.96
N GLU A 29 4.50 -6.53 13.30
CA GLU A 29 3.35 -7.05 14.07
C GLU A 29 2.08 -6.23 13.83
N THR A 30 2.21 -4.90 13.77
CA THR A 30 1.08 -4.01 13.48
C THR A 30 0.52 -4.26 12.07
N VAL A 31 1.40 -4.36 11.06
CA VAL A 31 0.98 -4.66 9.68
C VAL A 31 0.32 -6.04 9.58
N LEU A 32 0.85 -7.02 10.31
CA LEU A 32 0.27 -8.37 10.33
C LEU A 32 -1.13 -8.39 10.94
N GLU A 33 -1.35 -7.65 12.03
CA GLU A 33 -2.69 -7.48 12.62
C GLU A 33 -3.66 -6.83 11.63
N GLU A 34 -3.26 -5.73 10.97
CA GLU A 34 -4.10 -5.07 9.97
C GLU A 34 -4.44 -5.99 8.79
N VAL A 35 -3.47 -6.78 8.33
CA VAL A 35 -3.68 -7.75 7.24
C VAL A 35 -4.64 -8.85 7.68
N ASN A 36 -4.52 -9.36 8.91
CA ASN A 36 -5.46 -10.34 9.47
C ASN A 36 -6.88 -9.76 9.61
N ASP A 37 -7.01 -8.49 10.00
CA ASP A 37 -8.32 -7.83 10.12
C ASP A 37 -8.98 -7.65 8.74
N LEU A 38 -8.20 -7.24 7.73
CA LEU A 38 -8.68 -7.09 6.35
C LEU A 38 -8.98 -8.45 5.70
N PHE A 39 -8.17 -9.47 6.00
CA PHE A 39 -8.20 -10.80 5.40
C PHE A 39 -8.20 -11.88 6.50
N PRO A 40 -9.32 -12.12 7.19
CA PRO A 40 -9.38 -13.03 8.35
C PRO A 40 -9.12 -14.51 8.04
N ASN A 41 -9.07 -14.89 6.76
CA ASN A 41 -8.82 -16.26 6.31
C ASN A 41 -7.57 -16.37 5.42
N ILE A 42 -6.45 -15.73 5.80
CA ILE A 42 -5.18 -15.83 5.06
C ILE A 42 -4.73 -17.29 4.84
N ASP A 43 -5.07 -18.20 5.77
CA ASP A 43 -4.72 -19.62 5.70
C ASP A 43 -5.49 -20.43 4.64
N SER A 44 -6.56 -19.88 4.04
CA SER A 44 -7.40 -20.60 3.07
C SER A 44 -7.11 -20.20 1.63
N GLU A 45 -6.08 -20.77 0.98
CA GLU A 45 -5.79 -20.56 -0.46
C GLU A 45 -5.69 -19.09 -0.92
N GLU A 46 -5.61 -18.14 0.02
CA GLU A 46 -5.72 -16.73 -0.26
C GLU A 46 -4.35 -16.20 -0.70
N GLU A 47 -4.26 -15.70 -1.93
CA GLU A 47 -3.08 -15.00 -2.46
C GLU A 47 -2.89 -13.63 -1.80
N VAL A 48 -2.77 -13.57 -0.47
CA VAL A 48 -2.43 -12.35 0.29
C VAL A 48 -1.02 -12.52 0.83
N GLU A 49 -0.13 -11.59 0.49
CA GLU A 49 1.29 -11.67 0.80
C GLU A 49 1.80 -10.29 1.25
N ILE A 50 2.39 -10.20 2.45
CA ILE A 50 3.15 -9.02 2.86
C ILE A 50 4.52 -9.11 2.20
N LEU A 51 4.87 -8.14 1.37
CA LEU A 51 6.13 -8.14 0.64
C LEU A 51 7.33 -7.85 1.56
N SER A 52 8.51 -8.29 1.14
CA SER A 52 9.78 -7.88 1.75
C SER A 52 9.97 -6.35 1.64
N LYS A 53 10.87 -5.77 2.44
CA LYS A 53 11.17 -4.33 2.35
C LYS A 53 11.72 -3.98 0.97
N GLU A 54 12.60 -4.81 0.43
CA GLU A 54 13.20 -4.62 -0.88
C GLU A 54 12.15 -4.67 -2.00
N ASP A 55 11.25 -5.65 -1.97
CA ASP A 55 10.18 -5.76 -2.96
C ASP A 55 9.15 -4.63 -2.82
N SER A 56 8.87 -4.20 -1.59
CA SER A 56 8.00 -3.05 -1.29
C SER A 56 8.53 -1.77 -1.93
N VAL A 57 9.85 -1.51 -1.82
CA VAL A 57 10.51 -0.38 -2.48
C VAL A 57 10.38 -0.49 -4.00
N ILE A 58 10.65 -1.66 -4.59
CA ILE A 58 10.55 -1.87 -6.03
C ILE A 58 9.14 -1.59 -6.56
N ILE A 59 8.10 -2.05 -5.85
CA ILE A 59 6.71 -1.82 -6.25
C ILE A 59 6.34 -0.34 -6.10
N THR A 60 6.79 0.31 -5.04
CA THR A 60 6.55 1.74 -4.79
C THR A 60 7.25 2.62 -5.85
N ASP A 61 8.49 2.31 -6.20
CA ASP A 61 9.21 3.01 -7.28
C ASP A 61 8.49 2.84 -8.63
N LYS A 62 7.94 1.66 -8.92
CA LYS A 62 7.13 1.44 -10.13
C LYS A 62 5.89 2.31 -10.14
N LEU A 63 5.19 2.44 -9.01
CA LEU A 63 4.04 3.34 -8.87
C LEU A 63 4.44 4.79 -9.20
N PHE A 64 5.55 5.29 -8.63
CA PHE A 64 6.04 6.65 -8.87
C PHE A 64 6.54 6.90 -10.30
N LEU A 65 7.11 5.89 -10.95
CA LEU A 65 7.49 5.98 -12.36
C LEU A 65 6.27 5.97 -13.29
N GLU A 66 5.24 5.21 -12.93
CA GLU A 66 4.07 5.04 -13.79
C GLU A 66 3.07 6.18 -13.66
N PHE A 67 2.88 6.78 -12.49
CA PHE A 67 1.89 7.84 -12.27
C PHE A 67 2.53 9.16 -11.88
N PRO A 68 1.92 10.32 -12.20
CA PRO A 68 2.50 11.60 -11.84
C PRO A 68 2.27 11.89 -10.35
N PHE A 69 3.33 12.14 -9.60
CA PHE A 69 3.29 12.46 -8.17
C PHE A 69 3.88 13.83 -7.86
N CYS A 70 3.32 14.46 -6.83
CA CYS A 70 3.84 15.66 -6.17
C CYS A 70 3.99 15.42 -4.66
N GLU A 71 4.36 16.46 -3.91
CA GLU A 71 4.52 16.37 -2.45
C GLU A 71 3.24 15.94 -1.71
N SER A 72 2.06 16.15 -2.30
CA SER A 72 0.76 15.86 -1.67
C SER A 72 0.06 14.61 -2.21
N GLY A 73 0.72 13.80 -3.03
CA GLY A 73 0.12 12.61 -3.66
C GLY A 73 0.08 12.69 -5.17
N ILE A 74 -0.90 12.04 -5.81
CA ILE A 74 -0.97 11.99 -7.28
C ILE A 74 -1.38 13.35 -7.84
N GLU A 75 -0.69 13.80 -8.89
CA GLU A 75 -1.08 14.98 -9.65
C GLU A 75 -2.26 14.66 -10.57
N TRP A 76 -3.44 14.54 -9.97
CA TRP A 76 -4.69 14.24 -10.66
C TRP A 76 -4.94 15.11 -11.90
N PRO A 77 -4.65 16.43 -11.93
CA PRO A 77 -4.83 17.24 -13.13
C PRO A 77 -4.09 16.72 -14.37
N LEU A 78 -2.94 16.05 -14.20
CA LEU A 78 -2.14 15.46 -15.29
C LEU A 78 -2.66 14.10 -15.77
N MET A 79 -3.56 13.47 -15.01
CA MET A 79 -4.17 12.18 -15.38
C MET A 79 -5.29 12.38 -16.41
N PHE A 80 -5.17 11.74 -17.57
CA PHE A 80 -6.19 11.82 -18.62
C PHE A 80 -7.44 10.98 -18.28
N HIS A 81 -7.26 9.71 -17.91
CA HIS A 81 -8.34 8.87 -17.44
C HIS A 81 -8.39 8.85 -15.91
N LYS A 82 -9.41 9.49 -15.36
CA LYS A 82 -9.63 9.55 -13.92
C LYS A 82 -11.10 9.75 -13.57
N THR A 83 -11.47 9.32 -12.36
CA THR A 83 -12.75 9.60 -11.71
C THR A 83 -12.49 9.93 -10.26
N ILE A 84 -13.11 10.99 -9.75
CA ILE A 84 -13.06 11.35 -8.33
C ILE A 84 -14.47 11.19 -7.78
N PHE A 85 -14.60 10.39 -6.73
CA PHE A 85 -15.84 10.21 -6.01
C PHE A 85 -15.82 11.03 -4.72
N SER A 86 -16.64 12.08 -4.67
CA SER A 86 -16.80 12.96 -3.51
C SER A 86 -18.21 12.85 -2.94
N ASN A 87 -18.34 12.69 -1.61
CA ASN A 87 -19.62 12.72 -0.87
C ASN A 87 -20.77 11.81 -1.39
N PHE A 88 -20.49 10.66 -2.01
CA PHE A 88 -21.49 9.65 -2.39
C PHE A 88 -21.88 8.71 -1.22
N ILE A 89 -23.04 8.06 -1.35
CA ILE A 89 -23.56 7.09 -0.37
C ILE A 89 -23.15 5.65 -0.73
N ASP A 90 -22.72 5.38 -1.97
CA ASP A 90 -22.39 4.03 -2.48
C ASP A 90 -21.15 4.06 -3.41
N TYR A 91 -20.00 4.40 -2.84
CA TYR A 91 -18.73 4.46 -3.58
C TYR A 91 -18.27 3.09 -4.06
N GLU A 92 -18.38 2.08 -3.21
CA GLU A 92 -17.75 0.77 -3.43
C GLU A 92 -18.33 0.08 -4.65
N ARG A 93 -19.66 0.08 -4.77
CA ARG A 93 -20.34 -0.52 -5.92
C ARG A 93 -20.05 0.25 -7.21
N THR A 94 -20.13 1.58 -7.15
CA THR A 94 -19.90 2.43 -8.33
C THR A 94 -18.45 2.31 -8.83
N LEU A 95 -17.50 2.28 -7.89
CA LEU A 95 -16.08 2.05 -8.13
C LEU A 95 -15.86 0.67 -8.77
N ALA A 96 -16.38 -0.38 -8.15
CA ALA A 96 -16.24 -1.74 -8.67
C ALA A 96 -16.84 -1.87 -10.07
N GLU A 97 -18.03 -1.30 -10.31
CA GLU A 97 -18.64 -1.27 -11.64
C GLU A 97 -17.78 -0.50 -12.66
N LEU A 98 -17.19 0.65 -12.27
CA LEU A 98 -16.29 1.41 -13.14
C LEU A 98 -15.07 0.57 -13.52
N VAL A 99 -14.42 -0.04 -12.55
CA VAL A 99 -13.22 -0.86 -12.76
C VAL A 99 -13.54 -2.09 -13.62
N LEU A 100 -14.64 -2.80 -13.34
CA LEU A 100 -15.07 -3.99 -14.09
C LEU A 100 -15.55 -3.69 -15.51
N LYS A 101 -16.11 -2.49 -15.76
CA LYS A 101 -16.51 -2.07 -17.12
C LYS A 101 -15.30 -1.71 -17.98
N ASN A 102 -14.28 -1.09 -17.39
CA ASN A 102 -13.09 -0.63 -18.14
C ASN A 102 -12.00 -1.70 -18.25
N HIS A 103 -11.98 -2.70 -17.36
CA HIS A 103 -10.91 -3.70 -17.29
C HIS A 103 -11.46 -5.12 -17.13
N LYS A 104 -10.76 -6.11 -17.71
CA LYS A 104 -11.08 -7.53 -17.55
C LYS A 104 -10.52 -8.05 -16.22
N VAL A 105 -11.15 -7.68 -15.11
CA VAL A 105 -10.67 -7.99 -13.76
C VAL A 105 -11.15 -9.38 -13.30
N ASN A 106 -10.49 -10.44 -13.76
CA ASN A 106 -10.77 -11.79 -13.24
C ASN A 106 -9.70 -12.29 -12.26
N ASN A 107 -8.43 -11.87 -12.39
CA ASN A 107 -7.32 -12.33 -11.55
C ASN A 107 -6.19 -11.27 -11.43
N GLU A 108 -6.52 -9.99 -11.56
CA GLU A 108 -5.50 -8.93 -11.53
C GLU A 108 -4.95 -8.76 -10.12
N ILE A 109 -3.62 -8.81 -10.03
CA ILE A 109 -2.88 -8.54 -8.80
C ILE A 109 -2.93 -7.04 -8.54
N CYS A 110 -3.18 -6.68 -7.30
CA CYS A 110 -3.00 -5.33 -6.80
C CYS A 110 -2.12 -5.32 -5.56
N TYR A 111 -1.64 -4.12 -5.26
CA TYR A 111 -0.77 -3.82 -4.15
C TYR A 111 -1.43 -2.72 -3.34
N ILE A 112 -1.65 -2.96 -2.04
CA ILE A 112 -1.92 -1.90 -1.07
C ILE A 112 -0.55 -1.39 -0.62
N ILE A 113 -0.26 -0.13 -0.91
CA ILE A 113 1.02 0.51 -0.63
C ILE A 113 0.78 1.55 0.46
N ASP A 114 1.43 1.38 1.61
CA ASP A 114 1.42 2.35 2.70
C ASP A 114 2.74 3.13 2.69
N LEU A 115 2.70 4.40 2.29
CA LEU A 115 3.92 5.21 2.16
C LEU A 115 4.52 5.59 3.51
N LYS A 116 3.73 5.58 4.60
CA LYS A 116 4.19 5.96 5.93
C LYS A 116 5.04 4.87 6.56
N PHE A 117 4.60 3.62 6.41
CA PHE A 117 5.29 2.46 6.96
C PHE A 117 6.14 1.71 5.93
N GLN A 118 6.10 2.14 4.66
CA GLN A 118 6.86 1.56 3.55
C GLN A 118 6.63 0.06 3.36
N HIS A 119 5.46 -0.43 3.72
CA HIS A 119 5.08 -1.82 3.51
C HIS A 119 4.11 -1.92 2.33
N VAL A 120 4.17 -3.07 1.66
CA VAL A 120 3.29 -3.37 0.54
C VAL A 120 2.64 -4.72 0.75
N ILE A 121 1.30 -4.74 0.65
CA ILE A 121 0.50 -5.96 0.71
C ILE A 121 0.08 -6.30 -0.71
N LYS A 122 0.48 -7.45 -1.19
CA LYS A 122 0.07 -8.01 -2.48
C LYS A 122 -1.18 -8.85 -2.30
N THR A 123 -2.15 -8.67 -3.20
CA THR A 123 -3.44 -9.37 -3.19
C THR A 123 -4.11 -9.28 -4.55
N LYS A 124 -5.38 -9.72 -4.66
CA LYS A 124 -6.19 -9.56 -5.87
C LYS A 124 -7.09 -8.35 -5.76
N LEU A 125 -7.20 -7.58 -6.85
CA LEU A 125 -8.03 -6.38 -6.91
C LEU A 125 -9.49 -6.67 -6.54
N ILE A 126 -10.02 -7.82 -6.99
CA ILE A 126 -11.41 -8.21 -6.74
C ILE A 126 -11.73 -8.40 -5.24
N LYS A 127 -10.72 -8.71 -4.41
CA LYS A 127 -10.90 -8.88 -2.96
C LYS A 127 -11.10 -7.57 -2.23
N ILE A 128 -10.58 -6.47 -2.79
CA ILE A 128 -10.58 -5.16 -2.14
C ILE A 128 -11.58 -4.21 -2.77
N ILE A 129 -11.85 -4.31 -4.08
CA ILE A 129 -12.63 -3.29 -4.79
C ILE A 129 -14.05 -3.07 -4.22
N TYR A 130 -14.62 -4.11 -3.61
CA TYR A 130 -15.93 -4.08 -2.93
C TYR A 130 -15.88 -3.77 -1.43
N ARG A 131 -14.67 -3.59 -0.87
CA ARG A 131 -14.40 -3.31 0.55
C ARG A 131 -13.39 -2.17 0.66
N ILE A 132 -13.46 -1.23 -0.28
CA ILE A 132 -12.44 -0.19 -0.46
C ILE A 132 -12.38 0.74 0.75
N GLU A 133 -13.51 0.92 1.47
CA GLU A 133 -13.56 1.72 2.68
C GLU A 133 -12.76 1.08 3.83
N GLU A 134 -12.63 -0.24 3.86
CA GLU A 134 -11.89 -0.93 4.92
C GLU A 134 -10.37 -0.72 4.81
N VAL A 135 -9.87 -0.47 3.59
CA VAL A 135 -8.46 -0.19 3.32
C VAL A 135 -8.14 1.30 3.26
N ARG A 136 -9.15 2.15 3.40
CA ARG A 136 -9.05 3.60 3.21
C ARG A 136 -8.18 4.24 4.29
N ASN A 137 -7.06 4.83 3.87
CA ASN A 137 -6.19 5.64 4.72
C ASN A 137 -5.47 6.67 3.85
N TRP A 138 -5.19 7.86 4.39
CA TRP A 138 -4.59 8.98 3.64
C TRP A 138 -3.19 8.66 3.11
N ASP A 139 -2.44 7.81 3.80
CA ASP A 139 -1.08 7.41 3.40
C ASP A 139 -1.07 6.16 2.49
N ARG A 140 -2.25 5.65 2.12
CA ARG A 140 -2.40 4.41 1.35
C ARG A 140 -2.81 4.62 -0.09
N TYR A 141 -2.26 3.77 -0.94
CA TYR A 141 -2.56 3.69 -2.35
C TYR A 141 -2.89 2.26 -2.71
N ILE A 142 -3.79 2.07 -3.67
CA ILE A 142 -3.98 0.78 -4.33
C ILE A 142 -3.45 0.88 -5.73
N TYR A 143 -2.55 -0.01 -6.08
CA TYR A 143 -1.89 -0.02 -7.37
C TYR A 143 -2.03 -1.39 -8.02
N SER A 144 -2.50 -1.43 -9.26
CA SER A 144 -2.51 -2.63 -10.09
C SER A 144 -1.72 -2.38 -11.38
N PRO A 145 -0.47 -2.89 -11.48
CA PRO A 145 0.40 -2.63 -12.63
C PRO A 145 -0.15 -3.19 -13.95
N GLN A 146 -0.84 -4.33 -13.89
CA GLN A 146 -1.28 -5.06 -15.08
C GLN A 146 -2.31 -4.27 -15.89
N ILE A 147 -3.21 -3.58 -15.18
CA ILE A 147 -4.23 -2.71 -15.77
C ILE A 147 -3.90 -1.22 -15.63
N LYS A 148 -2.67 -0.92 -15.17
CA LYS A 148 -2.18 0.43 -14.88
C LYS A 148 -3.22 1.27 -14.15
N LEU A 149 -3.74 0.74 -13.05
CA LEU A 149 -4.76 1.40 -12.24
C LEU A 149 -4.17 1.83 -10.90
N VAL A 150 -4.55 3.02 -10.47
CA VAL A 150 -4.19 3.56 -9.16
C VAL A 150 -5.41 4.14 -8.45
N ILE A 151 -5.50 3.94 -7.15
CA ILE A 151 -6.51 4.51 -6.27
C ILE A 151 -5.78 5.22 -5.12
N GLU A 152 -6.16 6.47 -4.87
CA GLU A 152 -5.72 7.28 -3.74
C GLU A 152 -6.94 7.70 -2.91
N PHE A 153 -6.72 7.97 -1.63
CA PHE A 153 -7.75 8.40 -0.68
C PHE A 153 -7.53 9.84 -0.20
N PRO A 154 -7.61 10.86 -1.08
CA PRO A 154 -7.36 12.24 -0.68
C PRO A 154 -8.49 12.78 0.20
N SER A 155 -8.19 13.08 1.47
CA SER A 155 -9.15 13.65 2.43
C SER A 155 -10.42 12.78 2.59
N ASN A 156 -11.56 13.22 2.06
CA ASN A 156 -12.86 12.55 2.12
C ASN A 156 -13.30 11.98 0.77
N ASP A 157 -12.43 11.99 -0.23
CA ASP A 157 -12.72 11.51 -1.56
C ASP A 157 -11.98 10.19 -1.86
N ILE A 158 -12.46 9.49 -2.88
CA ILE A 158 -11.75 8.36 -3.50
C ILE A 158 -11.41 8.79 -4.92
N ALA A 159 -10.13 8.87 -5.24
CA ALA A 159 -9.66 9.23 -6.57
C ALA A 159 -9.08 8.00 -7.25
N VAL A 160 -9.53 7.76 -8.49
CA VAL A 160 -9.17 6.59 -9.27
C VAL A 160 -8.63 7.06 -10.60
N GLY A 161 -7.49 6.54 -11.01
CA GLY A 161 -6.89 6.83 -12.30
C GLY A 161 -6.41 5.56 -12.98
N TRP A 162 -6.38 5.57 -14.31
CA TRP A 162 -5.80 4.49 -15.08
C TRP A 162 -5.10 4.99 -16.34
N LYS A 163 -4.29 4.13 -16.94
CA LYS A 163 -3.61 4.38 -18.22
C LYS A 163 -3.88 3.22 -19.18
N GLU A 164 -3.98 3.51 -20.48
CA GLU A 164 -4.05 2.50 -21.55
C GLU A 164 -2.69 1.83 -21.80
#